data_AF-A0A229SXI0-F1
#
_entry.id   AF-A0A229SXI0-F1
#
_cell.length_a   1.000
_cell.length_b   1.000
_cell.length_c   1.000
_cell.angle_alpha   90.00
_cell.angle_beta   90.00
_cell.angle_gamma   90.00
#
_symmetry.space_group_name_H-M   'P 1'
#
loop_
_entity.id
_entity.type
_entity.pdbx_description
1 polymer ?
#
loop_
_entity_poly.entity_id
_entity_poly.type
_entity_poly.pdbx_seq_one_letter_code
_entity_poly.pdbx_strand_id
1 'polypeptide(L)'
;MTKVWIATLSDGLLRADQVVGLTAHATPALTGKPPRWLLDATVRAPAGSGSADGWDVGILHRTLIQTPAEPVGAPEALARLLARLDGEDAAGLILLRAETAAGPASTVRVGFRSFEDDAHDA
;
A
#
# COMPACT_ATOMS: atom_id res chain seq x y z
N MET A 1 4.26 -12.79 8.34
CA MET A 1 3.58 -12.27 7.12
C MET A 1 4.41 -12.24 5.81
N THR A 2 5.30 -13.18 5.53
CA THR A 2 6.18 -13.10 4.32
C THR A 2 5.49 -13.47 2.99
N LYS A 3 4.26 -13.99 3.06
CA LYS A 3 3.49 -14.54 1.92
C LYS A 3 2.36 -13.59 1.45
N VAL A 4 2.23 -12.42 2.07
CA VAL A 4 1.23 -11.41 1.72
C VAL A 4 1.89 -10.32 0.88
N TRP A 5 1.25 -10.01 -0.24
CA TRP A 5 1.69 -8.99 -1.19
C TRP A 5 0.65 -7.88 -1.27
N ILE A 6 1.09 -6.64 -1.52
CA ILE A 6 0.23 -5.49 -1.74
C ILE A 6 0.48 -5.00 -3.17
N ALA A 7 -0.59 -4.89 -3.97
CA ALA A 7 -0.50 -4.28 -5.29
C ALA A 7 -0.30 -2.76 -5.15
N THR A 8 0.68 -2.22 -5.88
CA THR A 8 0.92 -0.77 -5.95
C THR A 8 0.12 -0.14 -7.09
N LEU A 9 0.00 1.19 -7.07
CA LEU A 9 -0.67 1.95 -8.13
C LEU A 9 0.01 1.78 -9.50
N SER A 10 1.31 1.53 -9.51
CA SER A 10 2.15 1.40 -10.70
C SER A 10 2.32 -0.06 -11.16
N ASP A 11 1.32 -0.92 -10.92
CA ASP A 11 1.31 -2.36 -11.25
C ASP A 11 2.47 -3.17 -10.63
N GLY A 12 3.09 -2.65 -9.57
CA GLY A 12 4.14 -3.34 -8.82
C GLY A 12 3.57 -4.18 -7.67
N LEU A 13 4.42 -5.01 -7.08
CA LEU A 13 4.12 -5.75 -5.86
C LEU A 13 5.05 -5.35 -4.73
N LEU A 14 4.47 -5.11 -3.57
CA LEU A 14 5.18 -4.85 -2.33
C LEU A 14 4.95 -6.00 -1.34
N ARG A 15 6.03 -6.51 -0.76
CA ARG A 15 5.95 -7.42 0.38
C ARG A 15 5.39 -6.72 1.61
N ALA A 16 4.34 -7.29 2.17
CA ALA A 16 3.61 -6.64 3.25
C ALA A 16 4.40 -6.61 4.58
N ASP A 17 5.33 -7.55 4.79
CA ASP A 17 6.24 -7.55 5.94
C ASP A 17 7.35 -6.50 5.86
N GLN A 18 7.51 -5.83 4.71
CA GLN A 18 8.50 -4.77 4.52
C GLN A 18 7.95 -3.37 4.80
N VAL A 19 6.64 -3.21 4.96
CA VAL A 19 6.06 -1.88 5.23
C VAL A 19 6.26 -1.51 6.71
N VAL A 20 6.81 -0.33 6.92
CA VAL A 20 7.14 0.24 8.23
C VAL A 20 6.32 1.49 8.53
N GLY A 21 5.55 1.97 7.56
CA GLY A 21 4.67 3.12 7.73
C GLY A 21 3.65 3.21 6.60
N LEU A 22 2.53 3.86 6.89
CA LEU A 22 1.48 4.19 5.93
C LEU A 22 1.17 5.67 6.08
N THR A 23 1.15 6.41 4.97
CA THR A 23 0.89 7.86 4.99
C THR A 23 -0.08 8.26 3.89
N ALA A 24 -1.07 9.06 4.25
CA ALA A 24 -1.94 9.74 3.28
C ALA A 24 -1.49 11.19 3.16
N HIS A 25 -1.27 11.67 1.94
CA HIS A 25 -0.90 13.07 1.70
C HIS A 25 -1.37 13.58 0.34
N ALA A 26 -1.58 14.89 0.23
CA ALA A 26 -1.90 15.53 -1.03
C ALA A 26 -0.64 15.73 -1.88
N THR A 27 -0.74 15.51 -3.19
CA THR A 27 0.24 15.95 -4.16
C THR A 27 0.33 17.49 -4.14
N PRO A 28 1.49 18.08 -4.46
CA PRO A 28 1.60 19.52 -4.65
C PRO A 28 0.53 20.04 -5.62
N ALA A 29 -0.06 21.19 -5.30
CA ALA A 29 -0.99 21.85 -6.19
C ALA A 29 -0.23 22.34 -7.43
N LEU A 30 -0.71 21.96 -8.62
CA LEU A 30 -0.18 22.42 -9.90
C LEU A 30 -1.22 23.30 -10.57
N THR A 31 -0.80 24.43 -11.16
CA THR A 31 -1.71 25.33 -11.86
C THR A 31 -2.52 24.58 -12.91
N GLY A 32 -3.85 24.63 -12.80
CA GLY A 32 -4.76 23.94 -13.73
C GLY A 32 -4.99 22.45 -13.47
N LYS A 33 -4.40 21.85 -12.42
CA LYS A 33 -4.69 20.47 -12.01
C LYS A 33 -5.10 20.41 -10.54
N PRO A 34 -6.28 19.86 -10.20
CA PRO A 34 -6.65 19.68 -8.81
C PRO A 34 -5.65 18.72 -8.13
N PRO A 35 -5.28 18.98 -6.87
CA PRO A 35 -4.41 18.08 -6.13
C PRO A 35 -5.08 16.71 -6.01
N ARG A 36 -4.24 15.67 -5.99
CA ARG A 36 -4.65 14.28 -5.77
C ARG A 36 -4.14 13.82 -4.43
N TRP A 37 -4.83 12.88 -3.81
CA TRP A 37 -4.39 12.28 -2.56
C TRP A 37 -3.76 10.93 -2.83
N LEU A 38 -2.56 10.74 -2.29
CA LEU A 38 -1.81 9.49 -2.35
C LEU A 38 -1.90 8.79 -1.01
N LEU A 39 -2.10 7.48 -1.06
CA LEU A 39 -1.81 6.59 0.06
C LEU A 39 -0.53 5.84 -0.26
N ASP A 40 0.50 6.09 0.52
CA ASP A 40 1.83 5.52 0.35
C ASP A 40 2.17 4.55 1.47
N ALA A 41 2.88 3.48 1.10
CA ALA A 41 3.59 2.62 2.02
C ALA A 41 5.06 3.03 2.07
N THR A 42 5.56 3.21 3.28
CA THR A 42 6.98 3.38 3.56
C THR A 42 7.58 2.01 3.80
N VAL A 43 8.66 1.66 3.09
CA VAL A 43 9.26 0.33 3.19
C VAL A 43 10.70 0.39 3.66
N ARG A 44 11.11 -0.62 4.42
CA ARG A 44 12.53 -0.81 4.76
C ARG A 44 13.22 -1.46 3.57
N ALA A 45 13.82 -0.65 2.71
CA ALA A 45 14.61 -1.13 1.58
C ALA A 45 16.10 -0.73 1.75
N PRO A 46 17.06 -1.63 1.50
CA PRO A 46 18.42 -1.19 1.25
C PRO A 46 18.41 -0.34 -0.03
N ALA A 47 18.81 0.92 0.07
CA ALA A 47 18.81 1.85 -1.06
C ALA A 47 20.16 2.54 -1.08
N GLY A 48 21.03 2.12 -2.00
CA GLY A 48 22.37 2.66 -2.17
C GLY A 48 23.22 1.82 -3.12
N SER A 49 24.42 2.31 -3.45
CA SER A 49 25.52 1.49 -4.00
C SER A 49 26.41 1.03 -2.84
N GLY A 50 26.68 -0.26 -2.72
CA GLY A 50 27.52 -0.79 -1.63
C GLY A 50 28.95 -0.24 -1.67
N SER A 51 29.50 0.12 -0.52
CA SER A 51 30.95 0.24 -0.31
C SER A 51 31.46 -0.99 0.44
N ALA A 52 32.78 -1.14 0.58
CA ALA A 52 33.39 -2.24 1.32
C ALA A 52 32.93 -2.36 2.79
N ASP A 53 32.31 -1.31 3.34
CA ASP A 53 31.93 -1.20 4.76
C ASP A 53 30.42 -1.40 5.01
N GLY A 54 29.58 -1.56 3.98
CA GLY A 54 28.16 -1.88 4.14
C GLY A 54 27.19 -1.24 3.15
N TRP A 55 25.89 -1.51 3.35
CA TRP A 55 24.78 -0.95 2.59
C TRP A 55 24.07 0.12 3.41
N ASP A 56 23.87 1.30 2.82
CA ASP A 56 23.01 2.32 3.41
C ASP A 56 21.53 1.96 3.17
N VAL A 57 20.72 2.05 4.23
CA VAL A 57 19.30 1.64 4.21
C VAL A 57 18.43 2.89 4.13
N GLY A 58 18.11 3.31 2.91
CA GLY A 58 17.23 4.44 2.66
C GLY A 58 15.74 4.11 2.83
N ILE A 59 14.95 5.12 3.19
CA ILE A 59 13.50 5.01 3.25
C ILE A 59 12.93 5.16 1.84
N LEU A 60 12.05 4.24 1.45
CA LEU A 60 11.45 4.23 0.13
C LEU A 60 9.93 4.28 0.22
N HIS A 61 9.33 5.26 -0.47
CA HIS A 61 7.89 5.41 -0.56
C HIS A 61 7.36 4.67 -1.80
N ARG A 62 6.23 3.97 -1.63
CA ARG A 62 5.52 3.23 -2.68
C ARG A 62 4.06 3.61 -2.64
N THR A 63 3.58 4.21 -3.72
CA THR A 63 2.16 4.60 -3.83
C THR A 63 1.28 3.39 -4.05
N LEU A 64 0.33 3.18 -3.15
CA LEU A 64 -0.63 2.09 -3.21
C LEU A 64 -1.86 2.47 -4.02
N ILE A 65 -2.37 3.70 -3.83
CA ILE A 65 -3.52 4.21 -4.55
C ILE A 65 -3.52 5.74 -4.61
N GLN A 66 -4.11 6.28 -5.67
CA GLN A 66 -4.39 7.71 -5.82
C GLN A 66 -5.90 7.95 -5.83
N THR A 67 -6.33 8.99 -5.14
CA THR A 67 -7.75 9.34 -4.95
C THR A 67 -7.99 10.85 -5.16
N PRO A 68 -9.22 11.28 -5.49
CA PRO A 68 -9.53 12.69 -5.72
C PRO A 68 -9.57 13.54 -4.43
N ALA A 69 -9.86 12.94 -3.29
CA ALA A 69 -9.91 13.55 -1.97
C ALA A 69 -9.26 12.65 -0.92
N GLU A 70 -9.03 13.14 0.31
CA GLU A 70 -8.32 12.38 1.34
C GLU A 70 -8.96 10.99 1.59
N PRO A 71 -8.16 9.90 1.56
CA PRO A 71 -8.63 8.55 1.85
C PRO A 71 -8.71 8.31 3.36
N VAL A 72 -9.61 9.02 4.03
CA VAL A 72 -9.74 9.04 5.50
C VAL A 72 -9.95 7.62 6.04
N GLY A 73 -9.16 7.21 7.02
CA GLY A 73 -9.25 5.90 7.67
C GLY A 73 -8.63 4.74 6.88
N ALA A 74 -8.17 4.97 5.64
CA ALA A 74 -7.56 3.94 4.82
C ALA A 74 -6.22 3.41 5.36
N PRO A 75 -5.29 4.25 5.88
CA PRO A 75 -4.08 3.77 6.54
C PRO A 75 -4.39 2.80 7.69
N GLU A 76 -5.35 3.14 8.55
CA GLU A 76 -5.72 2.35 9.72
C GLU A 76 -6.47 1.08 9.32
N ALA A 77 -7.31 1.14 8.29
CA ALA A 77 -7.99 -0.04 7.76
C ALA A 77 -7.00 -1.05 7.19
N LEU A 78 -6.00 -0.57 6.44
CA LEU A 78 -4.93 -1.43 5.92
C LEU A 78 -4.08 -1.99 7.06
N ALA A 79 -3.65 -1.18 8.03
CA ALA A 79 -2.90 -1.64 9.19
C ALA A 79 -3.64 -2.75 9.98
N ARG A 80 -4.95 -2.58 10.20
CA ARG A 80 -5.79 -3.61 10.84
C ARG A 80 -5.89 -4.89 10.02
N LEU A 81 -6.01 -4.79 8.69
CA LEU A 81 -5.99 -5.96 7.81
C LEU A 81 -4.65 -6.71 7.92
N LEU A 82 -3.54 -6.00 7.84
CA LEU A 82 -2.19 -6.58 7.96
C LEU A 82 -2.03 -7.32 9.29
N ALA A 83 -2.41 -6.69 10.40
CA ALA A 83 -2.34 -7.33 11.71
C ALA A 83 -3.18 -8.62 11.79
N ARG A 84 -4.37 -8.63 11.17
CA ARG A 84 -5.21 -9.84 11.11
C ARG A 84 -4.57 -10.94 10.27
N LEU A 85 -4.10 -10.62 9.07
CA LEU A 85 -3.49 -11.60 8.15
C LEU A 85 -2.19 -12.20 8.71
N ASP A 86 -1.43 -11.45 9.50
CA ASP A 86 -0.24 -12.00 10.19
C ASP A 86 -0.64 -13.07 11.22
N GLY A 87 -1.70 -12.82 11.98
CA GLY A 87 -2.22 -13.79 12.96
C GLY A 87 -2.79 -15.08 12.34
N GLU A 88 -3.20 -15.02 11.07
CA GLU A 88 -3.78 -16.15 10.32
C GLU A 88 -2.74 -16.93 9.49
N ASP A 89 -1.46 -16.52 9.50
CA ASP A 89 -0.40 -16.99 8.55
C ASP A 89 -0.87 -17.00 7.08
N ALA A 90 -1.68 -16.00 6.71
CA ALA A 90 -2.31 -15.96 5.40
C ALA A 90 -1.29 -15.78 4.25
N ALA A 91 -1.64 -16.29 3.08
CA ALA A 91 -0.92 -16.09 1.82
C ALA A 91 -1.85 -15.50 0.77
N GLY A 92 -1.48 -14.38 0.16
CA GLY A 92 -2.38 -13.74 -0.80
C GLY A 92 -1.98 -12.33 -1.24
N LEU A 93 -2.90 -11.69 -1.95
CA LEU A 93 -2.75 -10.37 -2.54
C LEU A 93 -3.76 -9.38 -1.95
N ILE A 94 -3.27 -8.25 -1.46
CA ILE A 94 -4.04 -7.10 -1.05
C ILE A 94 -4.19 -6.14 -2.23
N LEU A 95 -5.42 -5.71 -2.47
CA LEU A 95 -5.81 -4.80 -3.54
C LEU A 95 -6.52 -3.59 -2.94
N LEU A 96 -6.11 -2.39 -3.33
CA LEU A 96 -6.78 -1.16 -2.93
C LEU A 96 -7.62 -0.65 -4.09
N ARG A 97 -8.86 -0.26 -3.81
CA ARG A 97 -9.77 0.33 -4.81
C ARG A 97 -10.40 1.59 -4.25
N ALA A 98 -10.40 2.65 -5.05
CA ALA A 98 -11.10 3.87 -4.72
C ALA A 98 -12.59 3.64 -4.95
N GLU A 99 -13.40 3.92 -3.95
CA GLU A 99 -14.85 3.95 -4.08
C GLU A 99 -15.32 5.37 -4.31
N THR A 100 -16.25 5.55 -5.24
CA THR A 100 -16.84 6.85 -5.51
C THR A 100 -17.84 7.16 -4.40
N ALA A 101 -17.43 7.97 -3.43
CA ALA A 101 -18.32 8.46 -2.38
C ALA A 101 -18.99 9.78 -2.82
N ALA A 102 -20.24 9.98 -2.44
CA ALA A 102 -20.98 11.23 -2.68
C ALA A 102 -20.58 12.37 -1.71
N GLY A 103 -19.45 12.25 -1.01
CA GLY A 103 -18.99 13.16 0.03
C GLY A 103 -17.60 13.77 -0.25
N PRO A 104 -17.10 14.65 0.64
CA PRO A 104 -15.84 15.36 0.44
C PRO A 104 -14.59 14.49 0.67
N ALA A 105 -14.74 13.27 1.20
CA ALA A 105 -13.66 12.32 1.42
C ALA A 105 -13.75 11.16 0.42
N SER A 106 -12.59 10.60 0.05
CA SER A 106 -12.56 9.36 -0.73
C SER A 106 -12.64 8.18 0.22
N THR A 107 -13.42 7.17 -0.13
CA THR A 107 -13.36 5.88 0.55
C THR A 107 -12.44 4.96 -0.23
N VAL A 108 -11.54 4.27 0.45
CA VAL A 108 -10.70 3.24 -0.15
C VAL A 108 -11.09 1.90 0.43
N ARG A 109 -11.53 1.00 -0.44
CA ARG A 109 -11.78 -0.39 -0.08
C ARG A 109 -10.48 -1.17 -0.18
N VAL A 110 -10.16 -1.89 0.89
CA VAL A 110 -9.04 -2.82 0.96
C VAL A 110 -9.59 -4.23 0.79
N GLY A 111 -9.29 -4.86 -0.34
CA GLY A 111 -9.62 -6.26 -0.62
C GLY A 111 -8.42 -7.17 -0.36
N PHE A 112 -8.69 -8.43 -0.01
CA PHE A 112 -7.71 -9.50 0.07
C PHE A 112 -8.18 -10.67 -0.78
N ARG A 113 -7.29 -11.23 -1.59
CA ARG A 113 -7.50 -12.46 -2.35
C ARG A 113 -6.49 -13.50 -1.86
N SER A 114 -6.99 -14.60 -1.30
CA SER A 114 -6.16 -15.75 -0.90
C SER A 114 -5.61 -16.44 -2.14
N PHE A 115 -4.38 -16.94 -2.06
CA PHE A 115 -3.83 -17.82 -3.11
C PHE A 115 -4.33 -19.26 -3.00
N GLU A 116 -4.86 -19.66 -1.84
CA GLU A 116 -5.37 -21.01 -1.62
C GLU A 116 -6.75 -21.21 -2.27
N ASP A 117 -7.55 -20.15 -2.31
CA ASP A 117 -8.87 -20.18 -2.97
C ASP A 117 -8.75 -20.28 -4.49
N ASP A 118 -7.69 -19.68 -5.09
CA ASP A 118 -7.41 -19.77 -6.53
C ASP A 118 -6.94 -21.18 -6.97
N ALA A 119 -6.47 -22.02 -6.02
CA ALA A 119 -5.96 -23.36 -6.31
C ALA A 119 -7.06 -24.44 -6.38
N HIS A 120 -8.28 -24.14 -5.94
CA HIS A 120 -9.41 -25.09 -5.94
C HIS A 120 -10.22 -25.09 -7.25
N ASP A 121 -9.94 -24.14 -8.14
CA ASP A 121 -10.61 -23.95 -9.43
C ASP A 121 -9.72 -24.34 -10.65
N ALA A 122 -8.55 -24.95 -10.42
CA ALA A 122 -7.55 -25.31 -11.44
C ALA A 122 -7.42 -26.84 -11.65
#